data_AF-A0A5S9M2Y2-F1
#
_entry.id   AF-A0A5S9M2Y2-F1
#
_cell.length_a   1.000
_cell.length_b   1.000
_cell.length_c   1.000
_cell.angle_alpha   90.00
_cell.angle_beta   90.00
_cell.angle_gamma   90.00
#
_symmetry.space_group_name_H-M   'P 1'
#
loop_
_entity.id
_entity.type
_entity.pdbx_description
1 polymer ?
#
loop_
_entity_poly.entity_id
_entity_poly.type
_entity_poly.pdbx_seq_one_letter_code
_entity_poly.pdbx_strand_id
1 'polypeptide(L)'
;MSEISSAVVFSFAIERGDESSGVLTFEETSLTEQLRPAEARETGTVSFTELGRPIPGITIRIVNHQHELLPEDHIGSVQIKGPTTMKGYYKNDEANQEVFQTDGWFHTGI
;
A
#
# COMPACT_ATOMS: atom_id res chain seq x y z
N MET A 1 -11.13 -5.61 2.72
CA MET A 1 -11.56 -4.20 2.88
C MET A 1 -12.85 -4.02 2.09
N SER A 2 -13.94 -3.62 2.74
CA SER A 2 -15.27 -3.56 2.13
C SER A 2 -15.53 -2.24 1.40
N GLU A 3 -14.75 -1.21 1.73
CA GLU A 3 -15.00 0.20 1.42
C GLU A 3 -14.53 0.64 0.03
N ILE A 4 -13.70 -0.19 -0.61
CA ILE A 4 -13.11 0.04 -1.94
C ILE A 4 -13.70 -0.88 -3.02
N SER A 5 -14.83 -1.52 -2.73
CA SER A 5 -15.57 -2.39 -3.65
C SER A 5 -14.77 -3.62 -4.14
N SER A 6 -14.00 -4.26 -3.25
CA SER A 6 -13.14 -5.46 -3.47
C SER A 6 -11.68 -5.13 -3.84
N ALA A 7 -10.99 -6.04 -4.53
CA ALA A 7 -9.59 -5.94 -4.90
C ALA A 7 -9.31 -4.79 -5.87
N VAL A 8 -8.25 -4.03 -5.60
CA VAL A 8 -7.80 -2.88 -6.41
C VAL A 8 -6.40 -3.07 -7.01
N VAL A 9 -5.73 -4.17 -6.69
CA VAL A 9 -4.43 -4.58 -7.23
C VAL A 9 -4.44 -6.09 -7.46
N PHE A 10 -3.64 -6.55 -8.42
CA PHE A 10 -3.43 -7.97 -8.71
C PHE A 10 -1.96 -8.23 -9.04
N SER A 11 -1.39 -9.27 -8.43
CA SER A 11 -0.05 -9.75 -8.75
C SER A 11 -0.14 -10.92 -9.73
N PHE A 12 0.70 -10.87 -10.76
CA PHE A 12 0.80 -11.91 -11.79
C PHE A 12 2.20 -12.55 -11.86
N ALA A 13 3.13 -12.07 -11.03
CA ALA A 13 4.52 -12.49 -11.01
C ALA A 13 4.75 -13.51 -9.88
N ILE A 14 3.92 -14.55 -9.82
CA ILE A 14 4.08 -15.64 -8.84
C ILE A 14 4.27 -16.94 -9.61
N GLU A 15 5.51 -17.41 -9.67
CA GLU A 15 5.89 -18.61 -10.40
C GLU A 15 6.20 -19.77 -9.45
N ARG A 16 5.59 -20.94 -9.68
CA ARG A 16 5.78 -22.13 -8.81
C ARG A 16 7.25 -22.58 -8.72
N GLY A 17 8.06 -22.30 -9.74
CA GLY A 17 9.46 -22.72 -9.80
C GLY A 17 10.47 -21.71 -9.28
N ASP A 18 10.02 -20.50 -8.93
CA ASP A 18 10.88 -19.41 -8.50
C ASP A 18 10.26 -18.71 -7.29
N GLU A 19 10.78 -19.04 -6.09
CA GLU A 19 10.32 -18.46 -4.83
C GLU A 19 10.69 -16.98 -4.68
N SER A 20 11.59 -16.46 -5.52
CA SER A 20 11.93 -15.03 -5.56
C SER A 20 11.03 -14.22 -6.50
N SER A 21 10.23 -14.89 -7.33
CA SER A 21 9.30 -14.25 -8.25
C SER A 21 8.23 -13.49 -7.47
N GLY A 22 8.15 -12.17 -7.70
CA GLY A 22 7.19 -11.30 -7.02
C GLY A 22 7.51 -11.09 -5.54
N VAL A 23 8.76 -11.29 -5.10
CA VAL A 23 9.21 -11.06 -3.73
C VAL A 23 10.41 -10.12 -3.74
N LEU A 24 10.31 -9.03 -2.98
CA LEU A 24 11.39 -8.05 -2.80
C LEU A 24 11.97 -8.17 -1.40
N THR A 25 13.29 -8.28 -1.31
CA THR A 25 14.02 -8.39 -0.04
C THR A 25 14.84 -7.12 0.21
N PHE A 26 14.79 -6.62 1.45
CA PHE A 26 15.47 -5.39 1.87
C PHE A 26 16.18 -5.55 3.21
N GLU A 27 17.15 -4.68 3.50
CA GLU A 27 17.78 -4.60 4.82
C GLU A 27 16.78 -4.12 5.89
N GLU A 28 16.70 -4.84 7.02
CA GLU A 28 15.84 -4.45 8.16
C GLU A 28 16.18 -3.06 8.70
N THR A 29 17.45 -2.67 8.64
CA THR A 29 17.93 -1.37 9.13
C THR A 29 17.45 -0.20 8.29
N SER A 30 16.98 -0.45 7.05
CA SER A 30 16.53 0.59 6.11
C SER A 30 15.03 0.89 6.19
N LEU A 31 14.27 0.20 7.05
CA LEU A 31 12.79 0.31 7.11
C LEU A 31 12.26 1.71 7.48
N THR A 32 13.07 2.55 8.11
CA THR A 32 12.70 3.91 8.52
C THR A 32 13.21 4.99 7.57
N GLU A 33 13.90 4.59 6.51
CA GLU A 33 14.49 5.46 5.50
C GLU A 33 14.21 4.87 4.10
N GLN A 34 15.00 5.25 3.10
CA GLN A 34 14.90 4.62 1.80
C GLN A 34 15.35 3.15 1.88
N LEU A 35 14.46 2.24 1.48
CA LEU A 35 14.73 0.80 1.50
C LEU A 35 15.96 0.46 0.66
N ARG A 36 16.83 -0.39 1.20
CA ARG A 36 18.02 -0.90 0.52
C ARG A 36 17.80 -2.36 0.12
N PRO A 37 17.78 -2.69 -1.19
CA PRO A 37 17.65 -4.07 -1.65
C PRO A 37 18.77 -4.95 -1.08
N ALA A 38 18.42 -6.18 -0.70
CA ALA A 38 19.34 -7.17 -0.15
C ALA A 38 19.01 -8.57 -0.67
N GLU A 39 19.96 -9.49 -0.53
CA GLU A 39 19.72 -10.92 -0.74
C GLU A 39 19.05 -11.54 0.49
N ALA A 40 18.30 -12.63 0.30
CA ALA A 40 17.67 -13.34 1.40
C ALA A 40 18.70 -13.91 2.38
N ARG A 41 18.56 -13.55 3.67
CA ARG A 41 19.40 -14.03 4.78
C ARG A 41 18.52 -14.51 5.92
N GLU A 42 19.07 -15.37 6.78
CA GLU A 42 18.37 -15.83 7.99
C GLU A 42 18.08 -14.68 8.97
N THR A 43 18.92 -13.64 9.00
CA THR A 43 18.79 -12.49 9.89
C THR A 43 19.20 -11.19 9.18
N GLY A 44 18.58 -10.07 9.57
CA GLY A 44 18.93 -8.73 9.10
C GLY A 44 18.30 -8.32 7.76
N THR A 45 17.41 -9.13 7.19
CA THR A 45 16.67 -8.84 5.96
C THR A 45 15.20 -9.22 6.09
N VAL A 46 14.34 -8.42 5.48
CA VAL A 46 12.89 -8.68 5.40
C VAL A 46 12.47 -8.81 3.96
N SER A 47 11.48 -9.67 3.71
CA SER A 47 10.94 -9.90 2.38
C SER A 47 9.46 -9.53 2.32
N PHE A 48 9.07 -8.81 1.27
CA PHE A 48 7.70 -8.40 1.00
C PHE A 48 7.25 -8.97 -0.34
N THR A 49 6.07 -9.57 -0.38
CA THR A 49 5.45 -10.00 -1.65
C THR A 49 4.85 -8.80 -2.38
N GLU A 50 5.16 -8.66 -3.65
CA GLU A 50 4.61 -7.63 -4.51
C GLU A 50 3.13 -7.89 -4.80
N LEU A 51 2.29 -6.91 -4.45
CA LEU A 51 0.84 -6.98 -4.72
C LEU A 51 0.49 -6.61 -6.17
N GLY A 52 1.44 -6.05 -6.91
CA GLY A 52 1.27 -5.63 -8.30
C GLY A 52 0.78 -4.19 -8.47
N ARG A 53 0.25 -3.88 -9.66
CA ARG A 53 -0.13 -2.52 -10.05
C ARG A 53 -1.60 -2.22 -9.77
N PRO A 54 -1.98 -0.95 -9.54
CA PRO A 54 -3.38 -0.55 -9.46
C PRO A 54 -4.18 -0.96 -10.70
N ILE A 55 -5.43 -1.37 -10.50
CA ILE A 55 -6.37 -1.61 -11.60
C ILE A 55 -6.67 -0.30 -12.36
N PRO A 56 -7.08 -0.37 -13.64
CA PRO A 56 -7.46 0.82 -14.39
C PRO A 56 -8.55 1.65 -13.67
N GLY A 57 -8.32 2.96 -13.58
CA GLY A 57 -9.23 3.91 -12.94
C GLY A 57 -8.99 4.14 -11.44
N ILE A 58 -8.05 3.42 -10.82
CA ILE A 58 -7.65 3.61 -9.43
C ILE A 58 -6.25 4.22 -9.36
N THR A 59 -6.05 5.13 -8.41
CA THR A 59 -4.74 5.68 -8.05
C THR A 59 -4.43 5.32 -6.61
N ILE A 60 -3.17 4.92 -6.36
CA ILE A 60 -2.64 4.63 -5.03
C ILE A 60 -1.47 5.56 -4.77
N ARG A 61 -1.35 6.07 -3.54
CA ARG A 61 -0.18 6.81 -3.07
C ARG A 61 0.23 6.38 -1.67
N ILE A 62 1.46 6.71 -1.28
CA ILE A 62 2.01 6.49 0.05
C ILE A 62 2.25 7.84 0.72
N VAL A 63 1.84 7.98 1.98
CA VAL A 63 1.97 9.22 2.75
C VAL A 63 2.55 8.99 4.14
N ASN A 64 3.14 10.04 4.71
CA ASN A 64 3.57 10.06 6.11
C ASN A 64 2.39 10.38 7.07
N HIS A 65 2.67 10.46 8.37
CA HIS A 65 1.68 10.81 9.40
C HIS A 65 1.11 12.22 9.28
N GLN A 66 1.79 13.11 8.56
CA GLN A 66 1.35 14.47 8.25
C GLN A 66 0.56 14.54 6.93
N HIS A 67 0.26 13.38 6.31
CA HIS A 67 -0.42 13.25 5.02
C HIS A 67 0.35 13.84 3.84
N GLU A 68 1.67 13.94 3.95
CA GLU A 68 2.56 14.38 2.88
C GLU A 68 3.01 13.19 2.05
N LEU A 69 3.14 13.38 0.74
CA LEU A 69 3.62 12.35 -0.20
C LEU A 69 5.03 11.90 0.18
N LEU A 70 5.21 10.59 0.30
CA LEU A 70 6.53 9.98 0.43
C LEU A 70 7.12 9.63 -0.94
N PRO A 71 8.45 9.69 -1.10
CA PRO A 71 9.12 9.19 -2.29
C PRO A 71 9.06 7.66 -2.37
N GLU A 72 9.46 7.10 -3.52
CA GLU A 72 9.59 5.65 -3.70
C GLU A 72 10.50 5.03 -2.62
N ASP A 73 10.29 3.74 -2.35
CA ASP A 73 11.05 2.96 -1.38
C ASP A 73 11.01 3.50 0.05
N HIS A 74 9.98 4.28 0.41
CA HIS A 74 9.72 4.68 1.79
C HIS A 74 8.42 4.08 2.28
N ILE A 75 8.46 3.48 3.47
CA ILE A 75 7.28 2.88 4.10
C ILE A 75 6.41 4.00 4.67
N GLY A 76 5.12 3.94 4.36
CA GLY A 76 4.12 4.85 4.90
C GLY A 76 2.72 4.31 4.71
N SER A 77 1.74 5.15 5.01
CA SER A 77 0.34 4.75 4.93
C SER A 77 -0.17 4.76 3.50
N VAL A 78 -0.94 3.73 3.16
CA VAL A 78 -1.55 3.60 1.84
C VAL A 78 -2.79 4.50 1.76
N GLN A 79 -2.93 5.22 0.66
CA GLN A 79 -4.16 5.94 0.31
C GLN A 79 -4.60 5.57 -1.08
N ILE A 80 -5.92 5.42 -1.26
CA ILE A 80 -6.55 4.99 -2.51
C ILE A 80 -7.56 6.04 -2.95
N LYS A 81 -7.59 6.33 -4.25
CA LYS A 81 -8.59 7.21 -4.85
C LYS A 81 -9.07 6.65 -6.18
N GLY A 82 -10.39 6.68 -6.38
CA GLY A 82 -11.00 6.37 -7.66
C GLY A 82 -12.51 6.14 -7.53
N PRO A 83 -13.17 5.72 -8.62
CA PRO A 83 -14.63 5.60 -8.67
C PRO A 83 -15.18 4.44 -7.84
N THR A 84 -14.33 3.54 -7.33
CA THR A 84 -14.75 2.38 -6.52
C THR A 84 -14.82 2.66 -5.03
N THR A 85 -14.34 3.83 -4.58
CA THR A 85 -14.43 4.24 -3.17
C THR A 85 -15.90 4.48 -2.79
N MET A 86 -16.33 3.92 -1.67
CA MET A 86 -17.68 4.15 -1.15
C MET A 86 -17.97 5.64 -0.92
N LYS A 87 -19.26 5.99 -0.86
CA LYS A 87 -19.66 7.37 -0.54
C LYS A 87 -19.35 7.77 0.90
N GLY A 88 -19.25 6.78 1.79
CA GLY A 88 -19.07 6.97 3.23
C GLY A 88 -19.85 5.94 4.04
N TYR A 89 -19.45 5.81 5.30
CA TYR A 89 -20.19 5.10 6.32
C TYR A 89 -21.55 5.77 6.56
N TYR A 90 -22.59 4.96 6.66
CA TYR A 90 -23.96 5.44 6.83
C TYR A 90 -24.16 6.05 8.23
N LYS A 91 -24.57 7.32 8.28
CA LYS A 91 -24.87 8.08 9.52
C LYS A 91 -23.73 8.09 10.55
N ASN A 92 -22.48 8.08 10.08
CA ASN A 92 -21.31 8.16 10.95
C ASN A 92 -20.32 9.19 10.40
N ASP A 93 -20.58 10.46 10.69
CA ASP A 93 -19.78 11.57 10.19
C ASP A 93 -18.37 11.60 10.79
N GLU A 94 -18.22 11.17 12.05
CA GLU A 94 -16.93 11.04 12.73
C GLU A 94 -16.03 10.03 12.00
N ALA A 95 -16.52 8.80 11.78
CA ALA A 95 -15.75 7.79 11.04
C ALA A 95 -15.49 8.21 9.58
N ASN A 96 -16.39 8.96 8.96
CA ASN A 96 -16.16 9.50 7.62
C ASN A 96 -15.03 10.53 7.60
N GLN A 97 -14.91 11.38 8.61
CA GLN A 97 -13.82 12.35 8.71
C GLN A 97 -12.45 11.68 8.96
N GLU A 98 -12.44 10.52 9.61
CA GLU A 98 -11.21 9.76 9.85
C GLU A 98 -10.66 9.10 8.57
N VAL A 99 -11.54 8.57 7.71
CA VAL A 99 -11.13 7.80 6.54
C VAL A 99 -11.09 8.59 5.24
N PHE A 100 -11.83 9.69 5.12
CA PHE A 100 -11.83 10.53 3.92
C PHE A 100 -11.05 11.82 4.14
N GLN A 101 -10.01 12.00 3.32
CA GLN A 101 -9.33 13.29 3.23
C GLN A 101 -10.11 14.29 2.36
N THR A 102 -9.84 15.58 2.57
CA THR A 102 -10.51 16.69 1.87
C THR A 102 -10.35 16.64 0.34
N ASP A 103 -9.32 15.97 -0.17
CA ASP A 103 -9.02 15.78 -1.59
C ASP A 103 -9.60 14.47 -2.18
N GLY A 104 -10.43 13.75 -1.41
CA GLY A 104 -11.16 12.55 -1.84
C GLY A 104 -10.32 11.28 -1.82
N TRP A 105 -9.20 11.27 -1.09
CA TRP A 105 -8.43 10.06 -0.82
C TRP A 105 -9.00 9.30 0.36
N PHE A 106 -9.13 7.99 0.17
CA PHE A 106 -9.51 7.06 1.21
C PHE A 106 -8.27 6.54 1.93
N HIS A 107 -8.21 6.76 3.24
CA HIS A 107 -7.19 6.19 4.09
C HIS A 107 -7.56 4.75 4.46
N THR A 108 -6.68 3.82 4.09
CA THR A 108 -6.95 2.39 4.28
C THR A 108 -6.73 1.92 5.72
N GLY A 109 -6.16 2.75 6.58
CA GLY A 109 -5.79 2.41 7.95
C GLY A 109 -4.60 1.46 8.07
N ILE A 110 -3.88 1.25 6.96
CA ILE A 110 -2.63 0.47 6.86
C ILE A 110 -1.50 1.36 6.36
#